data_AF-A0A930DSR6-F1
#
_entry.id   AF-A0A930DSR6-F1
#
_cell.length_a   1.000
_cell.length_b   1.000
_cell.length_c   1.000
_cell.angle_alpha   90.00
_cell.angle_beta   90.00
_cell.angle_gamma   90.00
#
_symmetry.space_group_name_H-M   'P 1'
#
loop_
_entity.id
_entity.type
_entity.pdbx_description
1 polymer ?
#
loop_
_entity_poly.entity_id
_entity_poly.type
_entity_poly.pdbx_seq_one_letter_code
_entity_poly.pdbx_strand_id
1 'polypeptide(L)'
;MKEEKKIEGSNIFLKECITEIEKAVDLDSITVERAVFGLFFSGVKLSTGHGGLCFTPVKEIPEAVCCPSSAKAMPFSGKLRGRGVRAYLEDIFSENILRRTLGIATLNALSTLVWDKTEHPEYELLLGAD
;
A
#
# COMPACT_ATOMS: atom_id res chain seq x y z
N MET A 1 27.66 15.35 12.33
CA MET A 1 26.63 14.67 11.52
C MET A 1 27.16 13.31 11.12
N LYS A 2 26.56 12.21 11.60
CA LYS A 2 26.85 10.88 11.06
C LYS A 2 26.00 10.74 9.80
N GLU A 3 26.64 10.56 8.65
CA GLU A 3 25.96 10.09 7.45
C GLU A 3 25.37 8.72 7.75
N GLU A 4 24.04 8.65 7.84
CA GLU A 4 23.33 7.39 7.84
C GLU A 4 23.60 6.74 6.48
N LYS A 5 24.40 5.67 6.48
CA LYS A 5 24.54 4.81 5.31
C LYS A 5 23.15 4.30 4.95
N LYS A 6 22.56 4.84 3.88
CA LYS A 6 21.35 4.33 3.26
C LYS A 6 21.64 2.86 2.94
N ILE A 7 21.01 1.95 3.68
CA ILE A 7 21.08 0.53 3.38
C ILE A 7 20.36 0.38 2.05
N GLU A 8 21.12 0.36 0.95
CA GLU A 8 20.61 0.02 -0.37
C GLU A 8 20.44 -1.51 -0.41
N GLY A 9 19.50 -1.99 0.41
CA GLY A 9 19.04 -3.36 0.34
C GLY A 9 18.25 -3.52 -0.95
N SER A 10 18.60 -4.53 -1.76
CA SER A 10 17.74 -4.94 -2.86
C SER A 10 16.32 -5.10 -2.30
N ASN A 11 15.32 -4.40 -2.87
CA ASN A 11 13.90 -4.53 -2.50
C ASN A 11 13.33 -5.90 -2.93
N ILE A 12 14.10 -6.97 -2.73
CA ILE A 12 13.86 -8.32 -3.25
C ILE A 12 12.61 -8.93 -2.62
N PHE A 13 12.41 -8.73 -1.32
CA PHE A 13 11.20 -9.21 -0.62
C PHE A 13 9.92 -8.56 -1.18
N LEU A 14 9.94 -7.27 -1.48
CA LEU A 14 8.78 -6.60 -2.06
C LEU A 14 8.47 -7.14 -3.46
N LYS A 15 9.50 -7.43 -4.27
CA LYS A 15 9.32 -8.06 -5.58
C LYS A 15 8.76 -9.47 -5.46
N GLU A 16 9.28 -10.27 -4.54
CA GLU A 16 8.77 -11.62 -4.26
C GLU A 16 7.31 -11.59 -3.84
N CYS A 17 6.94 -10.70 -2.90
CA CYS A 17 5.54 -10.52 -2.51
C CYS A 17 4.65 -10.16 -3.70
N ILE A 18 5.08 -9.23 -4.57
CA ILE A 18 4.31 -8.86 -5.78
C ILE A 18 4.14 -10.08 -6.68
N THR A 19 5.20 -10.85 -6.92
CA THR A 19 5.15 -12.06 -7.75
C THR A 19 4.18 -13.11 -7.18
N GLU A 20 4.13 -13.31 -5.86
CA GLU A 20 3.18 -14.24 -5.26
C GLU A 20 1.73 -13.75 -5.40
N ILE A 21 1.49 -12.44 -5.25
CA ILE A 21 0.18 -11.86 -5.49
C ILE A 21 -0.25 -12.03 -6.96
N GLU A 22 0.64 -11.79 -7.92
CA GLU A 22 0.35 -11.93 -9.35
C GLU A 22 -0.02 -13.36 -9.76
N LYS A 23 0.49 -14.36 -9.06
CA LYS A 23 0.11 -15.77 -9.28
C LYS A 23 -1.26 -16.10 -8.70
N ALA A 24 -1.66 -15.43 -7.62
CA ALA A 24 -2.85 -15.79 -6.84
C ALA A 24 -4.12 -15.07 -7.32
N VAL A 25 -4.01 -13.88 -7.92
CA VAL A 25 -5.17 -13.08 -8.33
C VAL A 25 -4.98 -12.39 -9.68
N ASP A 26 -6.07 -12.25 -10.43
CA ASP A 26 -6.11 -11.41 -11.63
C ASP A 26 -6.16 -9.92 -11.23
N LEU A 27 -4.99 -9.28 -11.28
CA LEU A 27 -4.83 -7.86 -10.94
C LEU A 27 -5.59 -6.91 -11.86
N ASP A 28 -5.84 -7.29 -13.11
CA ASP A 28 -6.45 -6.39 -14.09
C ASP A 28 -7.96 -6.24 -13.82
N SER A 29 -8.55 -7.19 -13.09
CA SER A 29 -9.93 -7.12 -12.59
C SER A 29 -10.11 -6.25 -11.33
N ILE A 30 -9.02 -5.78 -10.70
CA ILE A 30 -9.06 -5.13 -9.38
C ILE A 30 -8.65 -3.67 -9.46
N THR A 31 -9.51 -2.80 -8.92
CA THR A 31 -9.24 -1.38 -8.74
C THR A 31 -9.24 -0.97 -7.27
N VAL A 32 -8.63 0.18 -6.96
CA VAL A 32 -8.74 0.83 -5.65
C VAL A 32 -10.09 1.56 -5.55
N GLU A 33 -10.94 1.11 -4.64
CA GLU A 33 -12.23 1.75 -4.34
C GLU A 33 -12.04 3.04 -3.52
N ARG A 34 -11.12 3.01 -2.55
CA ARG A 34 -10.81 4.14 -1.67
C ARG A 34 -9.34 4.13 -1.27
N ALA A 35 -8.71 5.29 -1.25
CA ALA A 35 -7.40 5.51 -0.64
C ALA A 35 -7.46 6.73 0.26
N VAL A 36 -6.80 6.67 1.42
CA VAL A 36 -6.75 7.75 2.41
C VAL A 36 -5.34 7.87 2.95
N PHE A 37 -4.81 9.08 3.03
CA PHE A 37 -3.63 9.39 3.83
C PHE A 37 -4.09 9.79 5.23
N GLY A 38 -3.77 8.98 6.23
CA GLY A 38 -3.98 9.33 7.63
C GLY A 38 -2.72 9.94 8.26
N LEU A 39 -2.81 10.25 9.56
CA LEU A 39 -1.68 10.78 10.31
C LEU A 39 -0.67 9.69 10.67
N PHE A 40 -1.13 8.50 11.07
CA PHE A 40 -0.26 7.39 11.43
C PHE A 40 -0.24 6.28 10.39
N PHE A 41 -1.38 6.07 9.72
CA PHE A 41 -1.51 5.05 8.70
C PHE A 41 -2.27 5.61 7.50
N SER A 42 -1.78 5.26 6.33
CA SER A 42 -2.48 5.41 5.07
C SER A 42 -3.16 4.10 4.73
N GLY A 43 -4.40 4.18 4.25
CA GLY A 43 -5.22 3.01 3.97
C GLY A 43 -5.68 2.96 2.53
N VAL A 44 -5.81 1.74 2.03
CA VAL A 44 -6.40 1.41 0.73
C VAL A 44 -7.50 0.39 0.94
N LYS A 45 -8.62 0.57 0.25
CA LYS A 45 -9.69 -0.41 0.10
C LYS A 45 -9.80 -0.77 -1.38
N LEU A 46 -9.75 -2.06 -1.69
CA LEU A 46 -9.94 -2.61 -3.02
C LEU A 46 -11.44 -2.69 -3.36
N SER A 47 -11.75 -2.73 -4.65
CA SER A 47 -13.09 -3.00 -5.19
C SER A 47 -13.66 -4.36 -4.79
N THR A 48 -12.81 -5.28 -4.30
CA THR A 48 -13.21 -6.56 -3.71
C THR A 48 -13.61 -6.44 -2.24
N GLY A 49 -13.63 -5.23 -1.66
CA GLY A 49 -13.96 -4.99 -0.25
C GLY A 49 -12.76 -5.08 0.71
N HIS A 50 -11.63 -5.63 0.28
CA HIS A 50 -10.46 -5.89 1.11
C HIS A 50 -9.65 -4.63 1.39
N GLY A 51 -9.13 -4.50 2.61
CA GLY A 51 -8.40 -3.32 3.07
C GLY A 51 -6.93 -3.62 3.39
N GLY A 52 -6.09 -2.61 3.25
CA GLY A 52 -4.67 -2.67 3.62
C GLY A 52 -4.16 -1.34 4.15
N LEU A 53 -3.18 -1.39 5.03
CA LEU A 53 -2.61 -0.22 5.71
C LEU A 53 -1.10 -0.17 5.51
N CYS A 54 -0.55 1.04 5.46
CA CYS A 54 0.88 1.29 5.55
C CYS A 54 1.11 2.48 6.47
N PHE A 55 2.16 2.43 7.31
CA PHE A 55 2.52 3.55 8.15
C PHE A 55 2.74 4.81 7.30
N THR A 56 2.19 5.95 7.73
CA THR A 56 2.37 7.22 7.05
C THR A 56 3.70 7.83 7.50
N PRO A 57 4.65 8.07 6.59
CA PRO A 57 5.98 8.53 6.97
C PRO A 57 6.00 10.05 7.20
N VAL A 58 5.28 10.52 8.22
CA VAL A 58 5.06 11.95 8.52
C VAL A 58 6.36 12.75 8.64
N LYS A 59 7.43 12.13 9.16
CA LYS A 59 8.75 12.77 9.34
C LYS A 59 9.51 12.96 8.02
N GLU A 60 9.16 12.21 7.00
CA GLU A 60 9.82 12.22 5.68
C GLU A 60 9.01 13.02 4.65
N ILE A 61 7.81 13.50 5.01
CA ILE A 61 7.05 14.47 4.21
C ILE A 61 7.73 15.83 4.42
N PRO A 62 8.33 16.43 3.38
CA PRO A 62 8.95 17.73 3.53
C PRO A 62 7.85 18.77 3.82
N GLU A 63 8.00 19.40 4.99
CA GLU A 63 7.20 20.49 5.53
C GLU A 63 5.84 20.13 6.15
N ALA A 64 5.46 20.95 7.13
CA ALA A 64 4.33 20.75 8.03
C ALA A 64 3.04 20.43 7.26
N VAL A 65 2.33 19.40 7.75
CA VAL A 65 1.09 18.79 7.23
C VAL A 65 -0.02 19.81 6.85
N CYS A 66 0.08 21.05 7.32
CA CYS A 66 -0.84 22.15 7.08
C CYS A 66 -0.41 23.19 6.03
N CYS A 67 0.75 23.02 5.36
CA CYS A 67 1.32 24.03 4.46
C CYS A 67 1.08 23.73 2.96
N PRO A 68 1.08 24.75 2.07
CA PRO A 68 0.85 24.59 0.63
C PRO A 68 1.87 23.66 -0.08
N SER A 69 3.06 23.49 0.50
CA SER A 69 4.11 22.58 0.05
C SER A 69 3.73 21.10 0.20
N SER A 70 3.02 20.72 1.26
CA SER A 70 2.51 19.35 1.45
C SER A 70 1.49 18.99 0.36
N ALA A 71 0.64 19.94 -0.05
CA ALA A 71 -0.29 19.77 -1.16
C ALA A 71 0.42 19.52 -2.51
N LYS A 72 1.63 20.07 -2.70
CA LYS A 72 2.45 19.81 -3.90
C LYS A 72 3.04 18.40 -3.91
N ALA A 73 3.33 17.83 -2.74
CA ALA A 73 3.85 16.47 -2.61
C ALA A 73 2.75 15.40 -2.77
N MET A 74 1.48 15.75 -2.54
CA MET A 74 0.34 14.84 -2.61
C MET A 74 0.21 14.20 -4.01
N PRO A 75 0.31 12.86 -4.10
CA PRO A 75 0.21 12.19 -5.37
C PRO A 75 -1.24 12.08 -5.82
N PHE A 76 -1.46 12.20 -7.14
CA PHE A 76 -2.70 11.81 -7.81
C PHE A 76 -3.99 12.44 -7.24
N SER A 77 -3.96 13.72 -6.84
CA SER A 77 -5.16 14.42 -6.37
C SER A 77 -6.34 14.23 -7.35
N GLY A 78 -7.48 13.76 -6.81
CA GLY A 78 -8.69 13.44 -7.59
C GLY A 78 -8.63 12.17 -8.45
N LYS A 79 -7.50 11.43 -8.47
CA LYS A 79 -7.26 10.27 -9.35
C LYS A 79 -6.93 8.97 -8.60
N LEU A 80 -7.08 8.96 -7.27
CA LEU A 80 -6.77 7.79 -6.46
C LEU A 80 -7.81 6.67 -6.60
N ARG A 81 -9.10 7.03 -6.64
CA ARG A 81 -10.21 6.09 -6.80
C ARG A 81 -10.31 5.59 -8.25
N GLY A 82 -10.60 4.31 -8.42
CA GLY A 82 -10.80 3.66 -9.72
C GLY A 82 -9.50 3.33 -10.47
N ARG A 83 -8.34 3.76 -9.96
CA ARG A 83 -7.04 3.38 -10.51
C ARG A 83 -6.78 1.89 -10.23
N GLY A 84 -6.30 1.17 -11.25
CA GLY A 84 -5.99 -0.25 -11.17
C GLY A 84 -4.84 -0.54 -10.19
N VAL A 85 -4.89 -1.70 -9.54
CA VAL A 85 -3.91 -2.06 -8.49
C VAL A 85 -2.49 -2.24 -9.03
N ARG A 86 -2.32 -2.67 -10.28
CA ARG A 86 -1.00 -2.81 -10.93
C ARG A 86 -0.20 -1.51 -10.88
N ALA A 87 -0.85 -0.38 -11.19
CA ALA A 87 -0.22 0.93 -11.17
C ALA A 87 0.19 1.38 -9.74
N TYR A 88 -0.50 0.89 -8.70
CA TYR A 88 -0.08 1.09 -7.31
C TYR A 88 1.05 0.16 -6.89
N LEU A 89 1.11 -1.08 -7.40
CA LEU A 89 2.25 -1.98 -7.14
C LEU A 89 3.54 -1.44 -7.75
N GLU A 90 3.47 -0.82 -8.93
CA GLU A 90 4.61 -0.10 -9.53
C GLU A 90 5.07 1.08 -8.65
N ASP A 91 4.13 1.76 -7.97
CA ASP A 91 4.42 2.90 -7.10
C ASP A 91 5.25 2.53 -5.86
N ILE A 92 5.33 1.25 -5.48
CA ILE A 92 6.17 0.75 -4.37
C ILE A 92 7.64 1.16 -4.57
N PHE A 93 8.10 1.25 -5.82
CA PHE A 93 9.48 1.62 -6.16
C PHE A 93 9.62 3.09 -6.54
N SER A 94 8.60 3.92 -6.28
CA SER A 94 8.68 5.36 -6.55
C SER A 94 9.56 6.07 -5.53
N GLU A 95 10.33 7.06 -6.00
CA GLU A 95 11.03 8.03 -5.14
C GLU A 95 10.07 8.93 -4.35
N ASN A 96 8.82 9.10 -4.83
CA ASN A 96 7.80 9.81 -4.07
C ASN A 96 7.29 8.89 -2.94
N ILE A 97 7.61 9.27 -1.71
CA ILE A 97 7.29 8.45 -0.56
C ILE A 97 5.79 8.20 -0.35
N LEU A 98 4.93 9.17 -0.68
CA LEU A 98 3.48 9.03 -0.57
C LEU A 98 2.93 8.03 -1.61
N ARG A 99 3.50 7.99 -2.82
CA ARG A 99 3.20 6.94 -3.82
C ARG A 99 3.59 5.58 -3.28
N ARG A 100 4.80 5.45 -2.76
CA ARG A 100 5.30 4.20 -2.15
C ARG A 100 4.42 3.74 -0.99
N THR A 101 4.00 4.64 -0.11
CA THR A 101 3.09 4.33 0.99
C THR A 101 1.76 3.75 0.50
N LEU A 102 1.15 4.33 -0.54
CA LEU A 102 -0.08 3.78 -1.11
C LEU A 102 0.16 2.46 -1.86
N GLY A 103 1.32 2.29 -2.50
CA GLY A 103 1.71 1.04 -3.12
C GLY A 103 1.80 -0.10 -2.11
N ILE A 104 2.47 0.13 -0.97
CA ILE A 104 2.58 -0.86 0.11
C ILE A 104 1.21 -1.12 0.76
N ALA A 105 0.41 -0.08 1.00
CA ALA A 105 -0.96 -0.27 1.51
C ALA A 105 -1.82 -1.11 0.54
N THR A 106 -1.63 -0.94 -0.77
CA THR A 106 -2.29 -1.75 -1.81
C THR A 106 -1.81 -3.20 -1.79
N LEU A 107 -0.50 -3.44 -1.66
CA LEU A 107 0.07 -4.78 -1.50
C LEU A 107 -0.53 -5.50 -0.29
N ASN A 108 -0.65 -4.82 0.85
CA ASN A 108 -1.25 -5.37 2.07
C ASN A 108 -2.76 -5.64 1.92
N ALA A 109 -3.46 -4.85 1.10
CA ALA A 109 -4.86 -5.12 0.79
C ALA A 109 -5.00 -6.37 -0.10
N LEU A 110 -4.11 -6.54 -1.07
CA LEU A 110 -4.05 -7.72 -1.94
C LEU A 110 -3.65 -8.98 -1.16
N SER A 111 -2.74 -8.89 -0.19
CA SER A 111 -2.39 -10.02 0.66
C SER A 111 -3.59 -10.50 1.48
N THR A 112 -4.43 -9.58 1.95
CA THR A 112 -5.68 -9.94 2.65
C THR A 112 -6.65 -10.64 1.71
N LEU A 113 -6.76 -10.19 0.45
CA LEU A 113 -7.58 -10.88 -0.57
C LEU A 113 -7.06 -12.28 -0.90
N VAL A 114 -5.74 -12.44 -1.01
CA VAL A 114 -5.13 -13.75 -1.25
C VAL A 114 -5.38 -14.68 -0.07
N TRP A 115 -5.23 -14.17 1.15
CA TRP A 115 -5.51 -14.92 2.37
C TRP A 115 -6.94 -15.43 2.42
N ASP A 116 -7.94 -14.57 2.14
CA ASP A 116 -9.36 -14.94 2.14
C ASP A 116 -9.70 -16.01 1.09
N LYS A 117 -8.96 -16.02 -0.03
CA LYS A 117 -9.11 -17.02 -1.10
C LYS A 117 -8.32 -18.32 -0.88
N THR A 118 -7.43 -18.35 0.12
CA THR A 118 -6.56 -19.49 0.38
C THR A 118 -7.18 -20.37 1.45
N GLU A 119 -7.14 -21.70 1.27
CA GLU A 119 -7.55 -22.63 2.31
C GLU A 119 -6.48 -22.70 3.42
N HIS A 120 -6.92 -22.63 4.67
CA HIS A 120 -6.05 -22.71 5.87
C HIS A 120 -6.51 -23.85 6.77
N PRO A 121 -6.25 -25.12 6.41
CA PRO A 121 -6.76 -26.29 7.15
C PRO A 121 -6.19 -26.42 8.58
N GLU A 122 -5.13 -25.70 8.91
CA GLU A 122 -4.40 -25.81 10.17
C GLU A 122 -4.97 -24.95 11.33
N TYR A 123 -5.85 -23.98 11.06
CA TYR A 123 -6.55 -23.20 12.08
C TYR A 123 -7.92 -22.71 11.60
N GLU A 124 -8.77 -22.27 12.52
CA GLU A 124 -10.05 -21.62 12.23
C GLU A 124 -10.01 -20.15 12.68
N LEU A 125 -10.48 -19.24 11.84
CA LEU A 125 -10.65 -17.82 12.18
C LEU A 125 -12.08 -17.57 12.67
N LEU A 126 -12.22 -17.35 13.98
CA LEU A 126 -13.49 -16.94 14.60
C LEU A 126 -13.59 -15.41 14.62
N LEU A 127 -14.53 -14.86 13.84
CA LEU A 127 -14.81 -13.42 13.82
C LEU A 127 -15.81 -13.04 14.91
N GLY A 128 -15.60 -11.88 15.57
CA GLY A 128 -16.51 -11.34 16.59
C GLY A 128 -16.50 -12.10 17.92
N ALA A 129 -15.37 -12.70 18.27
CA ALA A 129 -15.15 -13.41 19.53
C ALA A 129 -14.48 -12.52 20.61
N ASP A 130 -14.57 -11.19 20.46
CA ASP A 130 -14.07 -10.19 21.40
C ASP A 130 -15.00 -9.94 22.61
#